data_AF-A0A0S3F1X8-F1
#
_entry.id   AF-A0A0S3F1X8-F1
#
_cell.length_a   1.000
_cell.length_b   1.000
_cell.length_c   1.000
_cell.angle_alpha   90.00
_cell.angle_beta   90.00
_cell.angle_gamma   90.00
#
_symmetry.space_group_name_H-M   'P 1'
#
loop_
_entity.id
_entity.type
_entity.pdbx_description
1 polymer ?
#
loop_
_entity_poly.entity_id
_entity_poly.type
_entity_poly.pdbx_seq_one_letter_code
_entity_poly.pdbx_strand_id
1 'polypeptide(L)'
;MIILTIGIGITSCIRPEIFGDSNSFLKNFVNHELLAVLGVIVTITLASAASLHLELNRLENDTGEKFLEARSATKAYAYLLITLFGAALALVIAKPVVAETESVKSLFNGAAILVIVLNMLALIDLTSAVFAIPPDRRLKK
;
A
#
# COMPACT_ATOMS: atom_id res chain seq x y z
N MET A 1 2.22 0.83 -12.71
CA MET A 1 1.80 2.02 -11.93
C MET A 1 1.50 3.22 -12.81
N ILE A 2 2.44 3.67 -13.63
CA ILE A 2 2.27 4.85 -14.52
C ILE A 2 0.99 4.76 -15.38
N ILE A 3 0.73 3.62 -16.02
CA ILE A 3 -0.48 3.40 -16.84
C ILE A 3 -1.76 3.52 -16.00
N LEU A 4 -1.74 3.06 -14.75
CA LEU A 4 -2.90 3.07 -13.87
C LEU A 4 -3.18 4.50 -13.36
N THR A 5 -2.13 5.24 -13.01
CA THR A 5 -2.23 6.67 -12.66
C THR A 5 -2.75 7.51 -13.83
N ILE A 6 -2.21 7.29 -15.03
CA ILE A 6 -2.63 8.00 -16.24
C ILE A 6 -4.06 7.62 -16.63
N GLY A 7 -4.42 6.33 -16.55
CA GLY A 7 -5.76 5.85 -16.84
C GLY A 7 -6.81 6.46 -15.91
N ILE A 8 -6.53 6.53 -14.62
CA ILE A 8 -7.40 7.19 -13.64
C ILE A 8 -7.50 8.70 -13.93
N GLY A 9 -6.38 9.38 -14.20
CA GLY A 9 -6.40 10.80 -14.53
C GLY A 9 -7.24 11.11 -15.79
N ILE A 10 -7.06 10.34 -16.86
CA ILE A 10 -7.80 10.51 -18.11
C ILE A 10 -9.29 10.22 -17.91
N THR A 11 -9.64 9.14 -17.20
CA THR A 11 -11.04 8.78 -16.95
C THR A 11 -11.75 9.79 -16.04
N SER A 12 -11.06 10.33 -15.03
CA SER A 12 -11.59 11.42 -14.18
C SER A 12 -11.86 12.70 -14.96
N CYS A 13 -11.10 12.98 -16.03
CA CYS A 13 -11.32 14.15 -16.89
C CYS A 13 -12.42 13.94 -17.94
N ILE A 14 -12.53 12.75 -18.53
CA ILE A 14 -13.45 12.48 -19.66
C ILE A 14 -14.83 12.01 -19.18
N ARG A 15 -14.89 11.18 -18.14
CA ARG A 15 -16.14 10.69 -17.54
C ARG A 15 -16.03 10.70 -16.02
N PRO A 16 -16.18 11.89 -15.40
CA PRO A 16 -16.09 12.01 -13.95
C PRO A 16 -17.14 11.15 -13.25
N GLU A 17 -18.28 10.86 -13.88
CA GLU A 17 -19.39 10.06 -13.33
C GLU A 17 -19.03 8.62 -12.91
N ILE A 18 -17.95 8.02 -13.44
CA ILE A 18 -17.56 6.64 -13.08
C ILE A 18 -16.87 6.61 -11.72
N PHE A 19 -16.00 7.61 -11.48
CA PHE A 19 -15.19 7.73 -10.27
C PHE A 19 -15.68 8.83 -9.32
N GLY A 20 -16.67 9.62 -9.72
CA GLY A 20 -17.25 10.73 -8.95
C GLY A 20 -18.18 10.27 -7.84
N ASP A 21 -18.78 11.23 -7.13
CA ASP A 21 -19.71 10.93 -6.02
C ASP A 21 -21.10 10.48 -6.52
N SER A 22 -21.34 10.48 -7.84
CA SER A 22 -22.40 9.73 -8.50
C SER A 22 -22.34 8.23 -8.16
N ASN A 23 -21.13 7.70 -7.95
CA ASN A 23 -20.91 6.35 -7.45
C ASN A 23 -21.04 6.34 -5.91
N SER A 24 -22.18 5.88 -5.42
CA SER A 24 -22.49 5.83 -3.98
C SER A 24 -21.49 4.99 -3.19
N PHE A 25 -20.88 3.97 -3.80
CA PHE A 25 -19.83 3.18 -3.17
C PHE A 25 -18.59 4.06 -2.91
N LEU A 26 -18.03 4.70 -3.93
CA LEU A 26 -16.82 5.52 -3.78
C LEU A 26 -17.05 6.73 -2.87
N LYS A 27 -18.24 7.33 -2.93
CA LYS A 27 -18.63 8.42 -2.03
C LYS A 27 -18.55 7.99 -0.56
N ASN A 28 -19.09 6.82 -0.22
CA ASN A 28 -19.15 6.32 1.14
C ASN A 28 -17.87 5.60 1.57
N PHE A 29 -17.02 5.20 0.63
CA PHE A 29 -15.79 4.49 0.90
C PHE A 29 -14.60 5.43 1.11
N VAL A 30 -14.52 6.53 0.35
CA VAL A 30 -13.43 7.52 0.42
C VAL A 30 -13.68 8.49 1.58
N ASN A 31 -13.68 7.94 2.78
CA ASN A 31 -13.84 8.61 4.07
C ASN A 31 -13.05 7.83 5.16
N HIS A 32 -13.57 7.73 6.39
CA HIS A 32 -12.97 6.93 7.45
C HIS A 32 -12.88 5.42 7.13
N GLU A 33 -13.75 4.88 6.28
CA GLU A 33 -13.74 3.48 5.84
C GLU A 33 -12.45 3.15 5.07
N LEU A 34 -12.01 4.04 4.17
CA LEU A 34 -10.72 3.92 3.49
C LEU A 34 -9.56 3.80 4.49
N LEU A 35 -9.57 4.64 5.53
CA LEU A 35 -8.52 4.63 6.56
C LEU A 35 -8.59 3.38 7.43
N ALA A 36 -9.79 2.87 7.71
CA ALA A 36 -9.96 1.62 8.45
C ALA A 36 -9.37 0.44 7.67
N VAL A 37 -9.69 0.31 6.38
CA VAL A 37 -9.15 -0.73 5.50
C VAL A 37 -7.63 -0.62 5.39
N LEU A 38 -7.11 0.58 5.12
CA LEU A 38 -5.66 0.80 5.04
C LEU A 38 -4.97 0.55 6.37
N GLY A 39 -5.59 0.91 7.49
CA GLY A 39 -5.06 0.67 8.84
C GLY A 39 -4.86 -0.82 9.11
N VAL A 40 -5.81 -1.67 8.70
CA VAL A 40 -5.67 -3.12 8.79
C VAL A 40 -4.53 -3.62 7.90
N ILE A 41 -4.48 -3.20 6.64
CA ILE A 41 -3.43 -3.61 5.70
C ILE A 41 -2.05 -3.22 6.23
N VAL A 42 -1.86 -1.98 6.64
CA VAL A 42 -0.58 -1.47 7.16
C VAL A 42 -0.18 -2.23 8.43
N THR A 43 -1.11 -2.46 9.36
CA THR A 43 -0.82 -3.19 10.61
C THR A 43 -0.34 -4.60 10.33
N ILE A 44 -1.05 -5.36 9.49
CA ILE A 44 -0.67 -6.72 9.10
C ILE A 44 0.69 -6.70 8.39
N THR A 45 0.90 -5.75 7.48
CA THR A 45 2.12 -5.72 6.67
C THR A 45 3.36 -5.34 7.50
N LEU A 46 3.22 -4.40 8.45
CA LEU A 46 4.32 -4.05 9.36
C LEU A 46 4.67 -5.20 10.30
N ALA A 47 3.69 -5.95 10.79
CA ALA A 47 3.94 -7.17 11.57
C ALA A 47 4.69 -8.23 10.75
N SER A 48 4.31 -8.43 9.49
CA SER A 48 5.03 -9.31 8.57
C SER A 48 6.45 -8.81 8.27
N ALA A 49 6.64 -7.49 8.11
CA ALA A 49 7.96 -6.88 7.87
C ALA A 49 8.90 -7.06 9.08
N ALA A 50 8.37 -6.93 10.30
CA ALA A 50 9.13 -7.17 11.52
C ALA A 50 9.55 -8.64 11.65
N SER A 51 8.63 -9.57 11.36
CA SER A 51 8.93 -11.00 11.33
C SER A 51 10.01 -11.33 10.30
N LEU A 52 9.90 -10.76 9.09
CA LEU A 52 10.90 -10.91 8.03
C LEU A 52 12.26 -10.37 8.44
N HIS A 53 12.30 -9.21 9.10
CA HIS A 53 13.53 -8.61 9.61
C HIS A 53 14.24 -9.50 10.63
N LEU A 54 13.49 -10.09 11.57
CA LEU A 54 14.05 -11.01 12.56
C LEU A 54 14.58 -12.29 11.92
N GLU A 55 13.87 -12.83 10.94
CA GLU A 55 14.27 -14.07 10.25
C GLU A 55 15.52 -13.85 9.39
N LEU A 56 15.62 -12.71 8.70
CA LEU A 56 16.84 -12.33 8.00
C LEU A 56 18.03 -12.26 8.97
N ASN A 57 17.88 -11.67 10.17
CA ASN A 57 18.97 -11.61 11.15
C ASN A 57 19.42 -13.01 11.62
N ARG A 58 18.48 -13.95 11.79
CA ARG A 58 18.82 -15.34 12.14
C ARG A 58 19.64 -15.99 11.05
N LEU A 59 19.19 -15.86 9.79
CA LEU A 59 19.91 -16.38 8.64
C LEU A 59 21.31 -15.76 8.49
N GLU A 60 21.47 -14.45 8.72
CA GLU A 60 22.79 -13.79 8.70
C GLU A 60 23.75 -14.39 9.75
N ASN A 61 23.23 -14.75 10.93
CA ASN A 61 24.04 -15.37 11.98
C ASN A 61 24.41 -16.83 11.64
N ASP A 62 23.51 -17.55 10.97
CA ASP A 62 23.70 -18.98 10.66
C ASP A 62 24.59 -19.19 9.42
N THR A 63 24.47 -18.34 8.39
CA THR A 63 25.26 -18.45 7.15
C THR A 63 26.53 -17.60 7.16
N GLY A 64 26.57 -16.54 7.98
CA GLY A 64 27.63 -15.53 7.95
C GLY A 64 27.54 -14.56 6.77
N GLU A 65 26.55 -14.72 5.88
CA GLU A 65 26.29 -13.81 4.77
C GLU A 65 25.42 -12.64 5.24
N LYS A 66 25.54 -11.47 4.57
CA LYS A 66 24.74 -10.29 4.89
C LYS A 66 23.67 -10.08 3.82
N PHE A 67 22.41 -10.04 4.21
CA PHE A 67 21.26 -9.83 3.31
C PHE A 67 20.86 -8.35 3.28
N LEU A 68 21.84 -7.47 2.99
CA LEU A 68 21.65 -6.01 3.02
C LEU A 68 20.57 -5.53 2.06
N GLU A 69 20.51 -6.12 0.86
CA GLU A 69 19.53 -5.76 -0.16
C GLU A 69 18.11 -6.10 0.29
N ALA A 70 17.88 -7.35 0.75
CA ALA A 70 16.59 -7.78 1.28
C ALA A 70 16.14 -6.90 2.46
N ARG A 71 17.03 -6.61 3.41
CA ARG A 71 16.72 -5.73 4.54
C ARG A 71 16.37 -4.31 4.08
N SER A 72 17.11 -3.75 3.11
CA SER A 72 16.84 -2.42 2.58
C SER A 72 15.50 -2.36 1.84
N ALA A 73 15.16 -3.40 1.08
CA ALA A 73 13.89 -3.54 0.39
C ALA A 73 12.73 -3.63 1.37
N THR A 74 12.81 -4.53 2.38
CA THR A 74 11.78 -4.64 3.43
C THR A 74 11.56 -3.31 4.15
N LYS A 75 12.64 -2.60 4.48
CA LYS A 75 12.55 -1.26 5.07
C LYS A 75 11.86 -0.28 4.12
N ALA A 76 12.25 -0.23 2.86
CA ALA A 76 11.65 0.66 1.87
C ALA A 76 10.13 0.42 1.74
N TYR A 77 9.69 -0.84 1.67
CA TYR A 77 8.26 -1.18 1.63
C TYR A 77 7.51 -0.78 2.90
N ALA A 78 8.09 -1.00 4.09
CA ALA A 78 7.49 -0.56 5.35
C ALA A 78 7.29 0.96 5.40
N TYR A 79 8.30 1.75 4.99
CA TYR A 79 8.18 3.20 4.92
C TYR A 79 7.22 3.67 3.81
N LEU A 80 7.18 2.99 2.67
CA LEU A 80 6.22 3.26 1.59
C LEU A 80 4.79 3.13 2.10
N LEU A 81 4.47 2.05 2.81
CA LEU A 81 3.13 1.80 3.36
C LEU A 81 2.70 2.86 4.37
N ILE A 82 3.60 3.24 5.28
CA ILE A 82 3.35 4.32 6.24
C ILE A 82 3.10 5.65 5.50
N THR A 83 3.89 5.93 4.46
CA THR A 83 3.75 7.15 3.65
C THR A 83 2.42 7.16 2.90
N LEU A 84 2.01 6.02 2.32
CA LEU A 84 0.73 5.88 1.63
C LEU A 84 -0.46 6.00 2.59
N PHE A 85 -0.34 5.51 3.82
CA PHE A 85 -1.34 5.71 4.86
C PHE A 85 -1.48 7.20 5.23
N GLY A 86 -0.36 7.90 5.42
CA GLY A 86 -0.35 9.34 5.64
C GLY A 86 -0.95 10.12 4.47
N ALA A 87 -0.66 9.72 3.24
CA ALA A 87 -1.25 10.31 2.04
C ALA A 87 -2.77 10.08 1.96
N ALA A 88 -3.25 8.88 2.31
CA ALA A 88 -4.69 8.60 2.40
C ALA A 88 -5.38 9.43 3.48
N LEU A 89 -4.75 9.61 4.64
CA LEU A 89 -5.26 10.47 5.70
C LEU A 89 -5.41 11.91 5.21
N ALA A 90 -4.37 12.46 4.57
CA ALA A 90 -4.42 13.78 3.98
C ALA A 90 -5.53 13.88 2.90
N LEU A 91 -5.69 12.84 2.07
CA LEU A 91 -6.72 12.77 1.03
C LEU A 91 -8.12 12.82 1.63
N VAL A 92 -8.40 12.02 2.67
CA VAL A 92 -9.71 11.96 3.33
C VAL A 92 -10.07 13.28 4.02
N ILE A 93 -9.08 13.95 4.62
CA ILE A 93 -9.27 15.26 5.27
C ILE A 93 -9.45 16.37 4.22
N ALA A 94 -8.68 16.35 3.13
CA ALA A 94 -8.70 17.38 2.10
C ALA A 94 -9.93 17.28 1.17
N LYS A 95 -10.42 16.07 0.88
CA LYS A 95 -11.58 15.85 -0.02
C LYS A 95 -12.78 16.76 0.32
N PRO A 96 -13.32 16.80 1.55
CA PRO A 96 -14.50 17.62 1.86
C PRO A 96 -14.26 19.13 1.77
N VAL A 97 -13.00 19.58 1.86
CA VAL A 97 -12.64 21.01 1.84
C VAL A 97 -12.37 21.50 0.42
N VAL A 98 -11.76 20.68 -0.44
CA VAL A 98 -11.26 21.10 -1.76
C VAL A 98 -12.15 20.61 -2.91
N ALA A 99 -12.91 19.54 -2.71
CA ALA A 99 -13.67 18.91 -3.79
C ALA A 99 -15.06 19.55 -3.98
N GLU A 100 -15.08 20.78 -4.47
CA GLU A 100 -16.32 21.50 -4.80
C GLU A 100 -16.93 21.03 -6.13
N THR A 101 -16.09 20.70 -7.12
CA THR A 101 -16.51 20.24 -8.46
C THR A 101 -16.48 18.71 -8.59
N GLU A 102 -17.33 18.16 -9.45
CA GLU A 102 -17.46 16.71 -9.64
C GLU A 102 -16.19 16.08 -10.24
N SER A 103 -15.48 16.81 -11.11
CA SER A 103 -14.17 16.38 -11.63
C SER A 103 -13.12 16.25 -10.54
N VAL A 104 -13.09 17.18 -9.57
CA VAL A 104 -12.15 17.11 -8.44
C VAL A 104 -12.53 15.95 -7.52
N LYS A 105 -13.82 15.74 -7.22
CA LYS A 105 -14.29 14.57 -6.45
C LYS A 105 -13.85 13.24 -7.09
N SER A 106 -13.99 13.15 -8.41
CA SER A 106 -13.55 12.00 -9.21
C SER A 106 -12.04 11.74 -9.08
N LEU A 107 -11.22 12.81 -9.10
CA LEU A 107 -9.78 12.71 -8.91
C LEU A 107 -9.41 12.21 -7.50
N PHE A 108 -10.05 12.74 -6.45
CA PHE A 108 -9.83 12.29 -5.07
C PHE A 108 -10.20 10.81 -4.89
N ASN A 109 -11.33 10.38 -5.45
CA ASN A 109 -11.75 8.97 -5.40
C ASN A 109 -10.81 8.06 -6.19
N GLY A 110 -10.37 8.49 -7.37
CA GLY A 110 -9.39 7.78 -8.17
C GLY A 110 -8.04 7.65 -7.45
N ALA A 111 -7.57 8.72 -6.81
CA ALA A 111 -6.35 8.70 -6.00
C ALA A 111 -6.48 7.75 -4.80
N ALA A 112 -7.64 7.69 -4.15
CA ALA A 112 -7.90 6.75 -3.06
C ALA A 112 -7.82 5.29 -3.52
N ILE A 113 -8.41 4.96 -4.68
CA ILE A 113 -8.28 3.62 -5.27
C ILE A 113 -6.81 3.30 -5.55
N LEU A 114 -6.07 4.24 -6.13
CA LEU A 114 -4.66 4.06 -6.42
C LEU A 114 -3.84 3.78 -5.14
N VAL A 115 -4.13 4.48 -4.05
CA VAL A 115 -3.47 4.22 -2.76
C VAL A 115 -3.76 2.82 -2.25
N ILE A 116 -5.00 2.33 -2.36
CA ILE A 116 -5.34 0.95 -1.96
C ILE A 116 -4.59 -0.07 -2.82
N VAL A 117 -4.61 0.11 -4.15
CA VAL A 117 -3.92 -0.81 -5.07
C VAL A 117 -2.43 -0.86 -4.74
N LEU A 118 -1.79 0.27 -4.46
CA LEU A 118 -0.39 0.32 -4.04
C LEU A 118 -0.14 -0.39 -2.70
N ASN A 119 -1.02 -0.22 -1.72
CA ASN A 119 -0.93 -0.94 -0.44
C ASN A 119 -1.07 -2.45 -0.63
N MET A 120 -2.00 -2.90 -1.45
CA MET A 120 -2.21 -4.31 -1.75
C MET A 120 -1.01 -4.94 -2.46
N LEU A 121 -0.41 -4.24 -3.43
CA LEU A 121 0.79 -4.72 -4.11
C LEU A 121 1.99 -4.81 -3.15
N ALA A 122 2.20 -3.80 -2.31
CA ALA A 122 3.25 -3.84 -1.29
C ALA A 122 3.04 -5.00 -0.30
N LEU A 123 1.79 -5.29 0.09
CA LEU A 123 1.46 -6.45 0.92
C LEU A 123 1.78 -7.77 0.19
N ILE A 124 1.42 -7.92 -1.09
CA ILE A 124 1.70 -9.12 -1.89
C ILE A 124 3.22 -9.34 -2.02
N ASP A 125 3.97 -8.29 -2.33
CA ASP A 125 5.43 -8.36 -2.45
C ASP A 125 6.08 -8.81 -1.14
N LEU A 126 5.66 -8.20 -0.03
CA LEU A 126 6.22 -8.51 1.28
C LEU A 126 5.83 -9.92 1.75
N THR A 127 4.60 -10.34 1.48
CA THR A 127 4.11 -11.70 1.76
C THR A 127 4.89 -12.73 0.93
N SER A 128 5.12 -12.45 -0.35
CA SER A 128 5.91 -13.31 -1.23
C SER A 128 7.36 -13.41 -0.76
N ALA A 129 7.95 -12.31 -0.28
CA ALA A 129 9.29 -12.30 0.29
C ALA A 129 9.39 -13.17 1.55
N VAL A 130 8.38 -13.14 2.43
CA VAL A 130 8.32 -14.02 3.61
C VAL A 130 8.28 -15.49 3.20
N PHE A 131 7.47 -15.86 2.20
CA PHE A 131 7.36 -17.25 1.76
C PHE A 131 8.51 -17.73 0.88
N ALA A 132 9.31 -16.82 0.32
CA ALA A 132 10.50 -17.18 -0.46
C ALA A 132 11.66 -17.65 0.42
N ILE A 133 11.65 -17.33 1.73
CA ILE A 133 12.67 -17.80 2.67
C ILE A 133 12.44 -19.30 2.94
N PRO A 134 13.39 -20.18 2.58
CA PRO A 134 13.23 -21.61 2.83
C PRO A 134 13.21 -21.88 4.33
N PRO A 135 12.33 -22.77 4.82
CA PRO A 135 12.33 -23.18 6.22
C PRO A 135 13.66 -23.86 6.54
N ASP A 136 14.27 -23.43 7.64
CA ASP A 136 15.56 -23.90 8.18
C ASP A 136 15.74 -25.41 7.98
N ARG A 137 16.46 -25.79 6.92
CA ARG A 137 17.10 -27.10 6.87
C ARG A 137 18.31 -26.96 7.75
N ARG A 138 18.21 -27.44 9.00
CA ARG A 138 19.38 -27.81 9.80
C ARG A 138 20.32 -28.58 8.87
N LEU A 139 21.35 -27.92 8.37
CA LEU A 139 22.45 -28.57 7.67
C LEU A 139 23.16 -29.38 8.74
N LYS A 140 22.71 -30.63 8.90
CA LYS A 140 23.47 -31.65 9.61
C LYS A 140 24.82 -31.73 8.91
N LYS A 141 25.84 -31.14 9.53
CA LYS A 141 27.24 -31.51 9.27
C LYS A 141 27.44 -32.97 9.62
#